data_AF-A0A6G0ABR1-F1
#
_entry.id   AF-A0A6G0ABR1-F1
#
_cell.length_a   1.000
_cell.length_b   1.000
_cell.length_c   1.000
_cell.angle_alpha   90.00
_cell.angle_beta   90.00
_cell.angle_gamma   90.00
#
_symmetry.space_group_name_H-M   'P 1'
#
loop_
_entity.id
_entity.type
_entity.pdbx_description
1 polymer ?
#
loop_
_entity_poly.entity_id
_entity_poly.type
_entity_poly.pdbx_seq_one_letter_code
_entity_poly.pdbx_strand_id
1 'polypeptide(L)' 'AELVNTSLQAGKYQYNWNASGVATGMYIYELRTDNFVSVKKMLLLK' A
#
# COMPACT_ATOMS: atom_id res chain seq x y z
N ALA A 1 7.66 0.46 8.11
CA ALA A 1 6.31 0.89 8.51
C ALA A 1 5.33 0.30 7.51
N GLU A 2 4.34 -0.44 7.98
CA GLU A 2 3.36 -1.12 7.13
C GLU A 2 2.00 -0.41 7.32
N LEU A 3 1.35 -0.03 6.21
CA LEU A 3 0.05 0.65 6.27
C LEU A 3 -1.07 -0.31 6.66
N VAL A 4 -1.12 -1.47 6.00
CA VAL A 4 -2.01 -2.60 6.29
C VAL A 4 -1.26 -3.87 5.92
N ASN A 5 -1.10 -4.79 6.86
CA ASN A 5 -0.49 -6.10 6.63
C ASN A 5 -1.32 -7.21 7.31
N THR A 6 -2.62 -7.22 7.02
CA THR A 6 -3.57 -8.18 7.58
C THR A 6 -4.45 -8.74 6.48
N SER A 7 -4.90 -9.98 6.62
CA SER A 7 -5.91 -10.55 5.72
C SER A 7 -7.23 -9.80 5.86
N LEU A 8 -7.78 -9.37 4.74
CA LEU A 8 -9.08 -8.72 4.66
C LEU A 8 -10.09 -9.69 4.04
N GLN A 9 -11.35 -9.61 4.45
CA GLN A 9 -12.43 -10.38 3.84
C GLN A 9 -12.73 -9.85 2.42
N ALA A 10 -13.51 -10.58 1.64
CA ALA A 10 -13.91 -10.09 0.31
C ALA A 10 -14.73 -8.79 0.44
N GLY A 11 -14.32 -7.74 -0.25
CA GLY A 11 -14.96 -6.43 -0.16
C GLY A 11 -14.19 -5.32 -0.87
N LYS A 12 -14.70 -4.10 -0.76
CA LYS A 12 -14.01 -2.88 -1.23
C LYS A 12 -13.43 -2.17 -0.02
N TYR A 13 -12.14 -1.84 -0.10
CA TYR A 13 -11.41 -1.15 0.96
C TYR A 13 -10.77 0.11 0.41
N GLN A 14 -10.80 1.17 1.22
CA GLN A 14 -10.11 2.43 0.95
C GLN A 14 -9.30 2.79 2.19
N TYR A 15 -7.99 2.96 2.02
CA TYR A 15 -7.08 3.35 3.08
C TYR A 15 -6.47 4.71 2.77
N ASN A 16 -6.39 5.58 3.77
CA ASN A 16 -5.66 6.83 3.68
C ASN A 16 -4.26 6.64 4.29
N TRP A 17 -3.22 6.90 3.52
CA TRP A 17 -1.84 6.83 3.98
C TRP A 17 -1.36 8.20 4.43
N ASN A 18 -1.08 8.37 5.72
CA ASN A 18 -0.44 9.59 6.23
C ASN A 18 1.08 9.51 6.03
N ALA A 19 1.58 10.18 4.98
CA ALA A 19 2.99 10.21 4.61
C ALA A 19 3.79 11.38 5.23
N SER A 20 3.25 12.11 6.21
CA SER A 20 3.87 13.33 6.77
C SER A 20 5.29 13.11 7.34
N GLY A 21 5.57 11.95 7.93
CA GLY A 21 6.88 11.58 8.47
C GLY A 21 7.80 10.84 7.50
N VAL A 22 7.40 10.71 6.23
CA VAL A 22 8.08 9.85 5.25
C VAL A 22 8.85 10.72 4.24
N ALA A 23 10.03 10.26 3.83
CA ALA A 23 10.87 10.99 2.87
C ALA A 23 10.25 11.01 1.47
N THR A 24 10.48 12.07 0.71
CA THR A 24 10.16 12.10 -0.73
C THR A 24 10.90 10.98 -1.44
N GLY A 25 10.25 10.24 -2.35
CA GLY A 25 10.91 9.13 -3.03
C GLY A 25 9.95 8.12 -3.66
N MET A 26 10.51 7.05 -4.20
CA MET A 26 9.75 5.95 -4.78
C MET A 26 9.50 4.86 -3.73
N TYR A 27 8.24 4.51 -3.57
CA TYR A 27 7.74 3.48 -2.68
C TYR A 27 7.16 2.34 -3.48
N ILE A 28 7.31 1.11 -3.00
CA ILE A 28 6.74 -0.08 -3.60
C ILE A 28 5.71 -0.65 -2.63
N TYR A 29 4.57 -1.05 -3.16
CA TYR A 29 3.55 -1.76 -2.40
C TYR A 29 3.04 -2.97 -3.18
N GLU A 30 2.57 -3.96 -2.43
CA GLU A 30 2.05 -5.21 -2.95
C GLU A 30 0.59 -5.39 -2.50
N LEU A 31 -0.26 -5.84 -3.43
CA LEU A 31 -1.59 -6.35 -3.14
C LEU A 31 -1.57 -7.86 -3.43
N ARG A 32 -1.83 -8.66 -2.41
CA ARG A 32 -1.79 -10.13 -2.48
C ARG A 32 -3.12 -10.73 -2.04
N THR A 33 -3.61 -11.67 -2.82
CA THR A 33 -4.69 -12.61 -2.47
C THR A 33 -4.21 -14.03 -2.82
N ASP A 34 -5.00 -15.05 -2.47
CA ASP A 34 -4.62 -16.45 -2.68
C ASP A 34 -4.17 -16.78 -4.11
N ASN A 35 -4.82 -16.17 -5.12
CA ASN A 35 -4.56 -16.44 -6.54
C ASN A 35 -4.06 -15.21 -7.32
N PHE A 36 -3.72 -14.10 -6.65
CA PHE A 36 -3.34 -12.86 -7.34
C PHE A 36 -2.29 -12.07 -6.57
N VAL A 37 -1.30 -11.55 -7.29
CA VAL A 37 -0.28 -10.65 -6.75
C VAL A 37 -0.14 -9.47 -7.70
N SER A 38 -0.21 -8.25 -7.17
CA SER A 38 0.06 -7.01 -7.90
C SER A 38 1.06 -6.16 -7.16
N VAL A 39 2.19 -5.89 -7.80
CA VAL A 39 3.22 -4.99 -7.29
C VAL A 39 3.13 -3.67 -8.03
N LYS A 40 3.10 -2.56 -7.30
CA LYS A 40 2.97 -1.22 -7.85
C LYS A 40 3.99 -0.29 -7.22
N LYS A 41 4.42 0.71 -8.00
CA LYS A 41 5.32 1.77 -7.58
C LYS A 41 4.51 3.04 -7.37
N MET A 42 4.83 3.79 -6.33
CA MET A 42 4.23 5.07 -5.97
C MET A 42 5.35 6.08 -5.78
N LEU A 43 5.23 7.24 -6.41
CA LEU A 43 6.15 8.34 -6.21
C LEU A 43 5.54 9.31 -5.19
N LEU A 44 6.19 9.47 -4.04
CA LEU A 44 5.84 10.47 -3.05
C LEU A 44 6.60 11.75 -3.37
N LEU A 45 5.86 12.82 -3.66
CA LEU A 45 6.35 14.18 -3.86
C LEU A 45 5.85 15.05 -2.69
N LYS A 46 6.70 15.95 -2.18
CA LYS A 46 6.34 16.94 -1.16
C LYS A 46 5.95 18.24 -1.81
#